data_AF-A0A8T4GXY9-F1
#
_entry.id   AF-A0A8T4GXY9-F1
#
_cell.length_a   1.000
_cell.length_b   1.000
_cell.length_c   1.000
_cell.angle_alpha   90.00
_cell.angle_beta   90.00
_cell.angle_gamma   90.00
#
_symmetry.space_group_name_H-M   'P 1'
#
loop_
_entity.id
_entity.type
_entity.pdbx_description
1 polymer ?
#
loop_
_entity_poly.entity_id
_entity_poly.type
_entity_poly.pdbx_seq_one_letter_code
_entity_poly.pdbx_strand_id
1 'polypeptide(L)'
;MEEPDWATVLQAIYRSDNGAIFWPREDDTIDSTIEETDLSQEEEDDAISYLHNIGLIEHADRDRGRPRRLTQKGFDIAHERELRNQQETHNRILSAFTVLVGISALVQAVSVVSTESGPMQWILGFISVTGALAFVYVLKGKAEIFTE
;
A
#
# COMPACT_ATOMS: atom_id res chain seq x y z
N MET A 1 -5.69 6.44 7.47
CA MET A 1 -7.07 5.92 7.52
C MET A 1 -6.93 4.48 7.16
N GLU A 2 -7.40 3.58 8.01
CA GLU A 2 -7.42 2.15 7.72
C GLU A 2 -8.26 1.90 6.46
N GLU A 3 -7.78 1.01 5.60
CA GLU A 3 -8.50 0.62 4.40
C GLU A 3 -9.73 -0.21 4.80
N PRO A 4 -10.93 0.05 4.26
CA PRO A 4 -12.12 -0.70 4.69
C PRO A 4 -12.02 -2.18 4.31
N ASP A 5 -12.51 -3.06 5.17
CA ASP A 5 -12.36 -4.53 5.08
C ASP A 5 -12.76 -5.10 3.70
N TRP A 6 -13.86 -4.60 3.13
CA TRP A 6 -14.32 -5.02 1.81
C TRP A 6 -13.32 -4.76 0.69
N ALA A 7 -12.46 -3.75 0.83
CA ALA A 7 -11.43 -3.44 -0.15
C ALA A 7 -10.25 -4.40 -0.06
N THR A 8 -9.86 -4.78 1.16
CA THR A 8 -8.85 -5.81 1.42
C THR A 8 -9.29 -7.14 0.81
N VAL A 9 -10.53 -7.54 1.07
CA VAL A 9 -11.14 -8.74 0.47
C VAL A 9 -11.22 -8.63 -1.05
N LEU A 10 -11.65 -7.49 -1.60
CA LEU A 10 -11.70 -7.27 -3.06
C LEU A 10 -10.32 -7.43 -3.71
N GLN A 11 -9.27 -6.93 -3.07
CA GLN A 11 -7.91 -7.04 -3.59
C GLN A 11 -7.38 -8.47 -3.50
N ALA A 12 -7.69 -9.20 -2.42
CA ALA A 12 -7.36 -10.61 -2.28
C ALA A 12 -8.04 -11.45 -3.38
N ILE A 13 -9.32 -11.21 -3.66
CA ILE A 13 -10.02 -11.85 -4.78
C ILE A 13 -9.36 -11.48 -6.11
N TYR A 14 -9.01 -10.21 -6.34
CA TYR A 14 -8.37 -9.79 -7.59
C TYR A 14 -7.02 -10.47 -7.84
N ARG A 15 -6.28 -10.80 -6.78
CA ARG A 15 -5.01 -11.53 -6.85
C ARG A 15 -5.17 -13.04 -7.02
N SER A 16 -6.36 -13.59 -6.73
CA SER A 16 -6.64 -15.02 -6.91
C SER A 16 -6.72 -15.40 -8.39
N ASP A 17 -6.67 -16.71 -8.69
CA ASP A 17 -6.68 -17.23 -10.05
C ASP A 17 -7.93 -16.77 -10.82
N ASN A 18 -7.73 -15.81 -11.73
CA ASN A 18 -8.77 -15.16 -12.55
C ASN A 18 -9.89 -14.47 -11.75
N GLY A 19 -9.61 -13.93 -10.57
CA GLY A 19 -10.61 -13.20 -9.80
C GLY A 19 -11.73 -14.08 -9.26
N ALA A 20 -11.47 -15.38 -9.13
CA ALA A 20 -12.42 -16.38 -8.66
C ALA A 20 -12.00 -16.91 -7.29
N ILE A 21 -12.99 -17.07 -6.41
CA ILE A 21 -12.79 -17.62 -5.06
C ILE A 21 -13.85 -18.68 -4.77
N PHE A 22 -13.49 -19.60 -3.89
CA PHE A 22 -14.43 -20.50 -3.26
C PHE A 22 -14.86 -19.90 -1.92
N TRP A 23 -16.14 -19.58 -1.78
CA TRP A 23 -16.69 -19.10 -0.51
C TRP A 23 -17.40 -20.24 0.22
N PRO A 24 -16.94 -20.63 1.42
CA PRO A 24 -17.60 -21.67 2.20
C PRO A 24 -18.97 -21.20 2.68
N ARG A 25 -19.83 -22.15 3.01
CA ARG A 25 -21.06 -21.86 3.73
C ARG A 25 -20.80 -21.97 5.23
N GLU A 26 -21.62 -21.30 6.04
CA GLU A 26 -21.55 -21.32 7.50
C GLU A 26 -21.59 -22.76 8.09
N ASP A 27 -22.16 -23.72 7.36
CA ASP A 27 -22.24 -25.14 7.71
C ASP A 27 -21.12 -26.02 7.12
N ASP A 28 -20.26 -25.48 6.24
CA ASP A 28 -19.16 -26.21 5.64
C ASP A 28 -17.89 -26.10 6.52
N THR A 29 -17.18 -27.22 6.72
CA THR A 29 -15.84 -27.24 7.36
C THR A 29 -14.72 -26.89 6.37
N ILE A 30 -15.03 -26.13 5.31
CA ILE A 30 -14.09 -25.79 4.25
C ILE A 30 -13.56 -24.39 4.54
N ASP A 31 -12.25 -24.24 4.60
CA ASP A 31 -11.64 -22.93 4.76
C ASP A 31 -11.82 -22.07 3.50
N SER A 32 -11.95 -20.76 3.67
CA SER A 32 -12.01 -19.82 2.55
C SER A 32 -10.70 -19.87 1.75
N THR A 33 -10.76 -19.64 0.44
CA THR A 33 -9.54 -19.54 -0.40
C THR A 33 -8.84 -18.18 -0.24
N ILE A 34 -9.33 -17.34 0.66
CA ILE A 34 -8.78 -16.01 0.90
C ILE A 34 -7.68 -16.15 1.94
N GLU A 35 -6.47 -16.52 1.51
CA GLU A 35 -5.34 -16.78 2.42
C GLU A 35 -4.58 -15.52 2.86
N GLU A 36 -4.95 -14.34 2.33
CA GLU A 36 -4.14 -13.10 2.45
C GLU A 36 -4.78 -11.98 3.29
N THR A 37 -5.82 -12.25 4.09
CA THR A 37 -6.41 -11.19 4.93
C THR A 37 -6.18 -11.46 6.42
N ASP A 38 -5.91 -10.39 7.17
CA ASP A 38 -5.85 -10.42 8.63
C ASP A 38 -7.26 -10.31 9.28
N LEU A 39 -8.32 -10.46 8.47
CA LEU A 39 -9.71 -10.32 8.90
C LEU A 39 -10.20 -11.59 9.57
N SER A 40 -11.10 -11.44 10.53
CA SER A 40 -11.86 -12.55 11.07
C SER A 40 -12.87 -13.09 10.05
N GLN A 41 -13.31 -14.34 10.22
CA GLN A 41 -14.29 -14.95 9.33
C GLN A 41 -15.60 -14.13 9.23
N GLU A 42 -16.04 -13.51 10.34
CA GLU A 42 -17.23 -12.64 10.37
C GLU A 42 -17.02 -11.39 9.51
N GLU A 43 -15.85 -10.75 9.61
CA GLU A 43 -15.50 -9.58 8.79
C GLU A 43 -15.37 -9.92 7.30
N GLU A 44 -14.79 -11.09 6.98
CA GLU A 44 -14.75 -11.57 5.60
C GLU A 44 -16.16 -11.86 5.05
N ASP A 45 -17.04 -12.50 5.83
CA ASP A 45 -18.43 -12.78 5.45
C ASP A 45 -19.22 -11.49 5.19
N ASP A 46 -19.06 -10.49 6.05
CA ASP A 46 -19.67 -9.17 5.89
C ASP A 46 -19.14 -8.45 4.64
N ALA A 47 -17.82 -8.49 4.42
CA ALA A 47 -17.17 -7.93 3.24
C ALA A 47 -17.65 -8.61 1.95
N ILE A 48 -17.71 -9.94 1.91
CA ILE A 48 -18.16 -10.71 0.74
C ILE A 48 -19.65 -10.46 0.47
N SER A 49 -20.47 -10.39 1.51
CA SER A 49 -21.88 -10.05 1.42
C SER A 49 -22.07 -8.65 0.86
N TYR A 50 -21.29 -7.68 1.35
CA TYR A 50 -21.28 -6.32 0.84
C TYR A 50 -20.89 -6.28 -0.64
N LEU A 51 -19.75 -6.88 -1.01
CA LEU A 51 -19.24 -6.92 -2.39
C LEU A 51 -20.26 -7.54 -3.37
N HIS A 52 -20.99 -8.57 -2.95
CA HIS A 52 -22.07 -9.15 -3.74
C HIS A 52 -23.24 -8.17 -3.88
N ASN A 53 -23.70 -7.57 -2.77
CA ASN A 53 -24.81 -6.63 -2.77
C ASN A 53 -24.57 -5.40 -3.66
N ILE A 54 -23.34 -4.90 -3.73
CA ILE A 54 -22.97 -3.76 -4.60
C ILE A 54 -22.60 -4.18 -6.05
N GLY A 55 -22.70 -5.48 -6.34
CA GLY A 55 -22.52 -6.06 -7.66
C GLY A 55 -21.07 -6.06 -8.14
N LEU A 56 -20.10 -6.18 -7.23
CA LEU A 56 -18.68 -6.32 -7.60
C LEU A 56 -18.28 -7.78 -7.79
N ILE A 57 -18.92 -8.70 -7.07
CA ILE A 57 -18.78 -10.14 -7.27
C ILE A 57 -20.13 -10.77 -7.62
N GLU A 58 -20.09 -11.89 -8.33
CA GLU A 58 -21.26 -12.68 -8.72
C GLU A 58 -20.97 -14.18 -8.57
N HIS A 59 -22.02 -15.01 -8.55
CA HIS A 59 -21.85 -16.46 -8.59
C HIS A 59 -21.27 -16.88 -9.95
N ALA A 60 -20.18 -17.64 -9.93
CA ALA A 60 -19.51 -18.10 -11.14
C ALA A 60 -20.31 -19.20 -11.86
N ASP A 61 -21.10 -19.97 -11.11
CA ASP A 61 -21.92 -21.06 -11.64
C ASP A 61 -23.39 -20.88 -11.21
N ARG A 62 -24.32 -21.14 -12.14
CA ARG A 62 -25.77 -20.93 -11.93
C ARG A 62 -26.36 -21.93 -10.95
N ASP A 63 -25.72 -23.09 -10.77
CA ASP A 63 -26.33 -24.23 -10.07
C ASP A 63 -25.80 -24.51 -8.67
N ARG A 64 -24.71 -23.86 -8.21
CA ARG A 64 -24.08 -24.25 -6.93
C ARG A 64 -23.69 -23.15 -5.95
N GLY A 65 -23.74 -21.87 -6.30
CA GLY A 65 -23.63 -20.74 -5.36
C GLY A 65 -22.31 -20.59 -4.58
N ARG A 66 -21.43 -21.60 -4.58
CA ARG A 66 -20.15 -21.66 -3.87
C ARG A 66 -19.03 -20.89 -4.57
N PRO A 67 -18.77 -21.10 -5.88
CA PRO A 67 -17.75 -20.31 -6.56
C PRO A 67 -18.30 -18.91 -6.82
N ARG A 68 -17.54 -17.90 -6.40
CA ARG A 68 -17.80 -16.49 -6.69
C ARG A 68 -16.68 -15.97 -7.57
N ARG A 69 -17.01 -15.03 -8.44
CA ARG A 69 -16.04 -14.35 -9.31
C ARG A 69 -16.28 -12.85 -9.33
N LEU A 70 -15.23 -12.10 -9.62
CA LEU A 70 -15.35 -10.69 -9.93
C LEU A 70 -16.19 -10.48 -11.19
N THR A 71 -17.10 -9.52 -11.10
CA THR A 71 -17.75 -8.92 -12.27
C THR A 71 -16.75 -8.05 -13.01
N GLN A 72 -17.06 -7.64 -14.24
CA GLN A 72 -16.25 -6.64 -14.95
C GLN A 72 -16.04 -5.36 -14.12
N LYS A 73 -17.12 -4.89 -13.46
CA LYS A 73 -17.07 -3.72 -12.58
C LYS A 73 -16.15 -3.96 -11.37
N GLY A 74 -16.18 -5.15 -10.79
CA GLY A 74 -15.28 -5.55 -9.71
C GLY A 74 -13.82 -5.53 -10.12
N PHE A 75 -13.50 -6.06 -11.30
CA PHE A 75 -12.17 -6.00 -11.89
C PHE A 75 -11.69 -4.57 -12.14
N ASP A 76 -12.53 -3.73 -12.76
CA ASP A 76 -12.15 -2.35 -13.08
C ASP A 76 -11.83 -1.56 -11.80
N ILE A 77 -12.65 -1.72 -10.75
CA ILE A 77 -12.43 -1.04 -9.47
C ILE A 77 -11.18 -1.58 -8.76
N ALA A 78 -11.00 -2.90 -8.70
CA ALA A 78 -9.82 -3.49 -8.08
C ALA A 78 -8.53 -3.04 -8.80
N HIS A 79 -8.57 -3.01 -10.13
CA HIS A 79 -7.46 -2.55 -10.95
C HIS A 79 -7.14 -1.06 -10.73
N GLU A 80 -8.16 -0.18 -10.68
CA GLU A 80 -7.97 1.24 -10.40
C GLU A 80 -7.32 1.46 -9.03
N ARG A 81 -7.72 0.68 -8.02
CA ARG A 81 -7.14 0.76 -6.67
C ARG A 81 -5.68 0.31 -6.66
N GLU A 82 -5.37 -0.81 -7.31
CA GLU A 82 -3.99 -1.28 -7.45
C GLU A 82 -3.11 -0.22 -8.13
N LEU A 83 -3.58 0.38 -9.22
CA LEU A 83 -2.87 1.47 -9.89
C LEU A 83 -2.67 2.69 -8.98
N ARG A 84 -3.69 3.06 -8.19
CA ARG A 84 -3.60 4.17 -7.25
C ARG A 84 -2.57 3.89 -6.15
N ASN A 85 -2.58 2.69 -5.57
CA ASN A 85 -1.62 2.29 -4.53
C ASN A 85 -0.18 2.27 -5.07
N GLN A 86 0.01 1.84 -6.32
CA GLN A 86 1.31 1.93 -7.00
C GLN A 86 1.74 3.38 -7.24
N GLN A 87 0.82 4.25 -7.67
CA GLN A 87 1.10 5.68 -7.87
C GLN A 87 1.43 6.40 -6.57
N GLU A 88 0.73 6.12 -5.47
CA GLU A 88 1.05 6.69 -4.16
C GLU A 88 2.44 6.27 -3.69
N THR A 89 2.79 5.00 -3.88
CA THR A 89 4.13 4.49 -3.58
C THR A 89 5.20 5.18 -4.43
N HIS A 90 4.97 5.31 -5.74
CA HIS A 90 5.87 6.03 -6.64
C HIS A 90 6.00 7.50 -6.28
N ASN A 91 4.90 8.20 -6.00
CA ASN A 91 4.90 9.62 -5.62
C ASN A 91 5.67 9.84 -4.32
N ARG A 92 5.53 8.93 -3.34
CA ARG A 92 6.28 8.98 -2.08
C ARG A 92 7.79 8.83 -2.30
N ILE A 93 8.20 7.88 -3.15
CA ILE A 93 9.60 7.68 -3.52
C ILE A 93 10.15 8.90 -4.27
N LEU A 94 9.38 9.45 -5.21
CA LEU A 94 9.78 10.60 -6.02
C LEU A 94 9.94 11.86 -5.15
N SER A 95 9.05 12.06 -4.18
CA SER A 95 9.17 13.12 -3.18
C SER A 95 10.42 12.97 -2.33
N ALA A 96 10.73 11.74 -1.86
CA ALA A 96 11.93 11.49 -1.06
C ALA A 96 13.22 11.80 -1.85
N PHE A 97 13.29 11.38 -3.12
CA PHE A 97 14.42 11.72 -4.00
C PHE A 97 14.53 13.22 -4.25
N THR A 98 13.42 13.91 -4.47
CA THR A 98 13.42 15.37 -4.69
C THR A 98 13.98 16.11 -3.48
N VAL A 99 13.60 15.71 -2.26
CA VAL A 99 14.15 16.29 -1.03
C VAL A 99 15.65 16.00 -0.92
N LEU A 100 16.08 14.78 -1.22
CA LEU A 100 17.50 14.40 -1.16
C LEU A 100 18.36 15.18 -2.18
N VAL A 101 17.85 15.35 -3.39
CA VAL A 101 18.51 16.16 -4.44
C VAL A 101 18.56 17.63 -4.01
N GLY A 102 17.48 18.17 -3.44
CA GLY A 102 17.46 19.53 -2.90
C GLY A 102 18.50 19.77 -1.82
N ILE A 103 18.63 18.84 -0.86
CA ILE A 103 19.67 18.89 0.19
C ILE A 103 21.06 18.84 -0.46
N SER A 104 21.27 17.95 -1.43
CA SER A 104 22.55 17.81 -2.13
C SER A 104 22.96 19.10 -2.88
N ALA A 105 22.00 19.77 -3.51
CA ALA A 105 22.23 21.05 -4.18
C ALA A 105 22.60 22.17 -3.18
N LEU A 106 21.97 22.20 -2.00
CA LEU A 106 22.34 23.15 -0.94
C LEU A 106 23.77 22.94 -0.43
N VAL A 107 24.19 21.68 -0.25
CA VAL A 107 25.58 21.35 0.15
C VAL A 107 26.58 21.84 -0.90
N GLN A 108 26.29 21.58 -2.19
CA GLN A 108 27.14 22.04 -3.28
C GLN A 108 27.20 23.58 -3.34
N ALA A 109 26.06 24.27 -3.18
CA ALA A 109 26.02 25.73 -3.16
C ALA A 109 26.83 26.33 -2.00
N VAL A 110 26.72 25.75 -0.78
CA VAL A 110 27.51 26.16 0.38
C VAL A 110 29.00 25.89 0.16
N SER A 111 29.34 24.76 -0.46
CA SER A 111 30.74 24.42 -0.78
C SER A 111 31.38 25.41 -1.76
N VAL A 112 30.64 25.92 -2.75
CA VAL A 112 31.14 26.90 -3.73
C VAL A 112 31.34 28.28 -3.11
N VAL A 113 30.47 28.69 -2.17
CA VAL A 113 30.60 29.98 -1.46
C VAL A 113 31.70 29.94 -0.39
N SER A 114 32.01 28.74 0.14
CA SER A 114 32.98 28.56 1.23
C SER A 114 34.42 28.34 0.76
N THR A 115 34.87 28.97 -0.33
CA THR A 115 36.25 28.84 -0.84
C THR A 115 37.32 29.49 0.05
N GLU A 116 36.97 30.09 1.18
CA GLU A 116 37.93 30.41 2.24
C GLU A 116 38.20 29.18 3.12
N SER A 117 39.40 28.60 2.94
CA SER A 117 39.88 27.42 3.63
C SER A 117 39.97 27.63 5.14
N GLY A 118 38.95 27.19 5.87
CA GLY A 118 38.92 27.22 7.33
C GLY A 118 38.17 26.03 7.94
N PRO A 119 38.34 25.77 9.25
CA PRO A 119 37.67 24.67 9.97
C PRO A 119 36.13 24.72 9.90
N MET A 120 35.57 25.86 9.47
CA MET A 120 34.13 26.05 9.30
C MET A 120 33.51 25.16 8.20
N GLN A 121 34.27 24.77 7.17
CA GLN A 121 33.79 23.83 6.14
C GLN A 121 33.50 22.44 6.72
N TRP A 122 34.36 21.95 7.61
CA TRP A 122 34.17 20.63 8.24
C TRP A 122 32.92 20.61 9.13
N ILE A 123 32.66 21.71 9.84
CA ILE A 123 31.47 21.85 10.69
C ILE A 123 30.18 21.85 9.86
N LEU A 124 30.16 22.60 8.76
CA LEU A 124 28.99 22.64 7.85
C LEU A 124 28.75 21.28 7.17
N GLY A 125 29.82 20.60 6.74
CA GLY A 125 29.73 19.23 6.21
C GLY A 125 29.16 18.26 7.23
N PHE A 126 29.61 18.34 8.49
CA PHE A 126 29.12 17.48 9.57
C PHE A 126 27.64 17.75 9.87
N ILE A 127 27.22 19.02 9.98
CA ILE A 127 25.81 19.40 10.21
C ILE A 127 24.93 18.89 9.07
N SER A 128 25.38 19.00 7.83
CA SER A 128 24.64 18.49 6.67
C SER A 128 24.47 16.97 6.73
N VAL A 129 25.54 16.21 7.01
CA VAL A 129 25.47 14.74 7.08
C VAL A 129 24.59 14.31 8.24
N THR A 130 24.74 14.94 9.40
CA THR A 130 23.94 14.63 10.60
C THR A 130 22.46 14.99 10.38
N GLY A 131 22.17 16.11 9.71
CA GLY A 131 20.82 16.51 9.33
C GLY A 131 20.17 15.55 8.33
N ALA A 132 20.92 15.09 7.34
CA ALA A 132 20.44 14.08 6.39
C ALA A 132 20.16 12.73 7.09
N LEU A 133 21.05 12.29 7.98
CA LEU A 133 20.85 11.06 8.76
C LEU A 133 19.66 11.17 9.72
N ALA A 134 19.51 12.30 10.42
CA ALA A 134 18.36 12.55 11.29
C ALA A 134 17.04 12.59 10.51
N PHE A 135 17.04 13.17 9.30
CA PHE A 135 15.88 13.19 8.42
C PHE A 135 15.49 11.78 7.94
N VAL A 136 16.48 10.96 7.52
CA VAL A 136 16.26 9.55 7.16
C VAL A 136 15.73 8.76 8.37
N TYR A 137 16.25 9.02 9.56
CA TYR A 137 15.81 8.37 10.80
C TYR A 137 14.37 8.75 11.15
N VAL A 138 13.99 10.03 11.05
CA VAL A 138 12.61 10.50 11.25
C VAL A 138 11.66 9.91 10.21
N LEU A 139 12.09 9.77 8.95
CA LEU A 139 11.29 9.12 7.91
C LEU A 139 11.09 7.62 8.19
N LYS A 140 12.11 6.92 8.70
CA LYS A 140 11.98 5.52 9.13
C LYS A 140 11.09 5.36 10.36
N GLY A 141 11.28 6.19 11.39
CA GLY A 141 10.44 6.15 12.60
C GLY A 141 8.97 6.47 12.31
N LYS A 142 8.69 7.41 11.40
CA LYS A 142 7.32 7.65 10.90
C LYS A 142 6.81 6.58 9.93
N ALA A 143 7.64 5.67 9.44
CA ALA A 143 7.15 4.52 8.68
C ALA A 143 6.66 3.42 9.63
N GLU A 144 7.33 3.22 10.77
CA GLU A 144 6.95 2.21 11.78
C GLU A 144 5.74 2.61 12.63
N ILE A 145 5.53 3.90 12.92
CA ILE A 145 4.39 4.39 13.73
C ILE A 145 3.04 4.32 12.98
N PHE A 146 3.03 4.03 11.68
CA PHE A 146 1.80 3.92 10.86
C PHE A 146 1.57 2.51 10.31
N THR A 147 2.29 1.52 10.84
CA THR A 147 2.15 0.08 10.53
C THR A 147 1.65 -0.75 11.72
N GLU A 148 1.25 -0.09 12.82
CA GLU A 148 0.40 -0.68 13.88
C GLU A 148 -1.02 -0.14 13.76
#